data_AF-A0A6H9SL78-F1
#
_entry.id   AF-A0A6H9SL78-F1
#
_cell.length_a   1.000
_cell.length_b   1.000
_cell.length_c   1.000
_cell.angle_alpha   90.00
_cell.angle_beta   90.00
_cell.angle_gamma   90.00
#
_symmetry.space_group_name_H-M   'P 1'
#
loop_
_entity.id
_entity.type
_entity.pdbx_description
1 polymer ?
#
loop_
_entity_poly.entity_id
_entity_poly.type
_entity_poly.pdbx_seq_one_letter_code
_entity_poly.pdbx_strand_id
1 'polypeptide(L)' 'MPGMTGIQMYDELSARGIHIPVIFITGHPSAPPKTRAYAVEPVAFFPKPFNCAELIACLESVLNRPT' A
#
# COMPACT_ATOMS: atom_id res chain seq x y z
N MET A 1 0.59 4.68 13.85
CA MET A 1 -0.61 4.20 14.58
C MET A 1 -0.11 3.57 15.87
N PRO A 2 -0.51 4.03 17.07
CA PRO A 2 -0.14 3.37 18.31
C PRO A 2 -0.67 1.93 18.26
N GLY A 3 0.22 0.94 18.44
CA GLY A 3 -0.16 -0.47 18.57
C GLY A 3 -0.26 -1.29 17.28
N MET A 4 -0.11 -0.71 16.08
CA MET A 4 -0.17 -1.49 14.83
C MET A 4 0.68 -0.87 13.71
N THR A 5 1.41 -1.71 12.98
CA THR A 5 2.15 -1.31 11.77
C THR A 5 1.23 -1.25 10.55
N GLY A 6 1.60 -0.47 9.52
CA GLY A 6 0.82 -0.45 8.26
C GLY A 6 0.68 -1.83 7.59
N ILE A 7 1.67 -2.70 7.79
CA ILE A 7 1.67 -4.07 7.27
C ILE A 7 0.62 -4.91 8.01
N GLN A 8 0.58 -4.84 9.33
CA GLN A 8 -0.43 -5.52 10.13
C GLN A 8 -1.85 -5.04 9.82
N MET A 9 -2.03 -3.73 9.58
CA MET A 9 -3.31 -3.19 9.13
C MET A 9 -3.73 -3.79 7.78
N TYR A 10 -2.78 -3.91 6.83
CA TYR A 10 -3.06 -4.48 5.52
C TYR A 10 -3.43 -5.96 5.59
N ASP A 11 -2.69 -6.75 6.38
CA ASP A 11 -3.01 -8.15 6.64
C ASP A 11 -4.41 -8.31 7.26
N GLU A 12 -4.78 -7.43 8.20
CA GLU A 12 -6.09 -7.45 8.86
C GLU A 12 -7.23 -7.10 7.90
N LEU A 13 -7.05 -6.10 7.03
CA LEU A 13 -8.03 -5.77 5.98
C LEU A 13 -8.24 -6.96 5.05
N SER A 14 -7.16 -7.59 4.60
CA SER A 14 -7.25 -8.77 3.74
C SER A 14 -7.91 -9.96 4.44
N ALA A 15 -7.62 -10.19 5.73
CA ALA A 15 -8.24 -11.26 6.51
C ALA A 15 -9.76 -11.06 6.67
N ARG A 16 -10.22 -9.80 6.64
CA ARG A 16 -11.65 -9.43 6.65
C ARG A 16 -12.31 -9.47 5.27
N GLY A 17 -11.58 -9.86 4.22
CA GLY A 17 -12.07 -9.84 2.83
C GLY A 17 -12.24 -8.43 2.26
N ILE A 18 -11.63 -7.42 2.89
CA ILE A 18 -11.68 -6.03 2.42
C ILE A 18 -10.51 -5.82 1.46
N HIS A 19 -10.81 -5.84 0.17
CA HIS A 19 -9.84 -5.65 -0.89
C HIS A 19 -9.99 -4.25 -1.50
N ILE A 20 -9.18 -3.32 -1.02
CA ILE A 20 -9.07 -1.97 -1.57
C ILE A 20 -7.68 -1.76 -2.19
N PRO A 21 -7.52 -0.92 -3.22
CA PRO A 21 -6.20 -0.55 -3.71
C PRO A 21 -5.37 0.11 -2.60
N VAL A 22 -4.18 -0.42 -2.32
CA VAL A 22 -3.30 0.09 -1.27
C VAL A 22 -1.99 0.57 -1.86
N ILE A 23 -1.57 1.76 -1.45
CA ILE A 23 -0.24 2.33 -1.72
C ILE A 23 0.47 2.46 -0.38
N PHE A 24 1.66 1.86 -0.26
CA PHE A 24 2.47 1.97 0.95
C PHE A 24 3.45 3.14 0.84
N ILE A 25 3.60 3.90 1.93
CA ILE A 25 4.60 4.96 2.05
C ILE A 25 5.52 4.62 3.24
N THR A 26 6.82 4.44 3.00
CA THR A 26 7.79 4.00 4.02
C THR A 26 8.90 5.01 4.24
N GLY A 27 9.31 5.24 5.50
CA GLY A 27 10.51 6.02 5.84
C GLY A 27 11.81 5.21 5.88
N HIS A 28 11.71 3.87 5.85
CA HIS A 28 12.85 2.95 5.91
C HIS A 28 12.74 1.94 4.76
N PRO A 29 13.49 2.12 3.66
CA PRO A 29 13.42 1.27 2.48
C PRO A 29 14.35 0.05 2.63
N SER A 30 14.16 -0.78 3.65
CA SER A 30 15.02 -1.96 3.85
C SER A 30 14.53 -3.20 3.08
N ALA A 31 13.25 -3.24 2.68
CA ALA A 31 12.65 -4.17 1.71
C ALA A 31 11.15 -3.82 1.55
N PRO A 32 10.49 -4.14 0.41
CA PRO A 32 9.04 -4.11 0.37
C PRO A 32 8.51 -5.06 1.46
N PRO A 33 7.52 -4.62 2.27
CA PRO A 33 6.80 -5.48 3.19
C PRO A 33 6.42 -6.81 2.56
N LYS A 34 6.82 -7.92 3.19
CA LYS A 34 6.28 -9.23 2.82
C LYS A 34 4.83 -9.27 3.25
N THR A 35 3.91 -9.19 2.29
CA THR A 35 2.49 -9.42 2.53
C THR A 35 2.25 -10.93 2.68
N ARG A 36 1.20 -11.31 3.41
CA ARG A 36 0.80 -12.73 3.47
C ARG A 36 0.35 -13.22 2.09
N ALA A 37 0.49 -14.51 1.82
CA ALA A 37 0.13 -15.13 0.53
C ALA A 37 -1.34 -14.91 0.10
N TYR A 38 -2.23 -14.61 1.04
CA TYR A 38 -3.65 -14.34 0.80
C TYR A 38 -3.97 -12.87 0.56
N ALA A 39 -3.01 -11.97 0.81
CA ALA A 39 -3.20 -10.55 0.58
C ALA A 39 -2.94 -10.23 -0.89
N VAL A 40 -3.79 -9.36 -1.44
CA VAL A 40 -3.59 -8.80 -2.77
C VAL A 40 -2.24 -8.06 -2.81
N GLU A 41 -1.60 -7.96 -3.96
CA GLU A 41 -0.39 -7.15 -4.05
C GLU A 41 -0.75 -5.66 -3.94
N PRO A 42 -0.05 -4.87 -3.11
CA PRO A 42 -0.23 -3.43 -3.09
C PRO A 42 0.05 -2.83 -4.47
N VAL A 43 -0.64 -1.74 -4.81
CA VAL A 43 -0.47 -1.06 -6.10
C VAL A 43 0.95 -0.52 -6.25
N ALA A 44 1.48 0.10 -5.20
CA ALA A 44 2.78 0.76 -5.24
C ALA A 44 3.38 0.92 -3.85
N PHE A 45 4.70 1.13 -3.83
CA PHE A 45 5.49 1.44 -2.64
C PHE A 45 6.31 2.70 -2.89
N PHE A 46 6.17 3.71 -2.02
CA PHE A 46 6.90 4.97 -2.08
C PHE A 46 7.83 5.11 -0.87
N PRO A 47 9.16 5.13 -1.05
CA PRO A 47 10.08 5.50 0.02
C PRO A 47 10.03 7.02 0.27
N LYS A 48 10.18 7.46 1.51
CA LYS A 48 10.37 8.87 1.83
C LYS A 48 11.86 9.24 1.72
N PRO A 49 12.20 10.42 1.15
CA PRO A 49 11.29 11.32 0.45
C PRO A 49 10.90 10.77 -0.93
N PHE A 50 9.68 11.10 -1.38
CA PHE A 50 9.18 10.77 -2.72
C PHE A 50 8.71 12.05 -3.42
N ASN A 51 8.59 12.01 -4.74
CA ASN A 51 8.03 13.09 -5.53
C ASN A 51 6.49 13.08 -5.46
N CYS A 52 5.88 14.20 -5.05
CA CYS A 52 4.42 14.32 -4.99
C CYS A 52 3.74 14.13 -6.35
N ALA A 53 4.37 14.55 -7.45
CA ALA A 53 3.81 14.37 -8.79
C ALA A 53 3.71 12.89 -9.17
N GLU A 54 4.68 12.06 -8.77
CA GLU A 54 4.64 10.61 -9.00
C GLU A 54 3.54 9.94 -8.18
N LEU A 55 3.33 10.38 -6.93
CA LEU A 55 2.22 9.88 -6.11
C LEU A 55 0.86 10.24 -6.74
N ILE A 56 0.70 11.47 -7.21
CA ILE A 56 -0.54 11.93 -7.87
C ILE A 56 -0.81 11.10 -9.13
N ALA A 57 0.19 10.92 -10.00
CA ALA A 57 0.05 10.09 -11.19
C ALA A 57 -0.32 8.64 -10.86
N CYS A 58 0.24 8.07 -9.79
CA CYS A 58 -0.13 6.76 -9.30
C CYS A 58 -1.61 6.72 -8.86
N LEU A 59 -2.07 7.70 -8.08
CA LEU A 59 -3.46 7.80 -7.64
C LEU A 59 -4.42 7.91 -8.83
N GLU A 60 -4.12 8.77 -9.81
CA GLU A 60 -4.92 8.93 -11.03
C GLU A 60 -5.01 7.62 -11.82
N SER A 61 -3.89 6.87 -11.92
CA SER A 61 -3.87 5.57 -12.61
C SER A 61 -4.77 4.52 -11.95
N VAL A 62 -4.92 4.56 -10.61
CA VAL A 62 -5.75 3.62 -9.86
C VAL A 62 -7.22 4.00 -9.96
N LEU A 63 -7.53 5.29 -9.80
CA LEU A 63 -8.90 5.79 -9.81
C LEU A 63 -9.56 5.69 -11.20
N ASN A 64 -8.76 5.75 -12.27
CA ASN A 64 -9.26 5.64 -13.64
C ASN A 64 -9.38 4.20 -14.16
N ARG A 65 -9.06 3.15 -13.37
CA ARG A 65 -9.28 1.76 -13.80
C ARG A 65 -10.78 1.42 -13.68
N PRO A 66 -11.45 0.98 -14.76
CA PRO A 66 -12.79 0.42 -14.64
C PRO A 66 -12.73 -0.83 -13.75
N THR A 67 -13.58 -0.86 -12.72
CA THR A 67 -13.75 -1.98 -11.77
C THR A 67 -14.34 -3.21 -12.43
#